data_AF-A0A4U0PV58-F1
#
_entry.id   AF-A0A4U0PV58-F1
#
_cell.length_a   1.000
_cell.length_b   1.000
_cell.length_c   1.000
_cell.angle_alpha   90.00
_cell.angle_beta   90.00
_cell.angle_gamma   90.00
#
_symmetry.space_group_name_H-M   'P 1'
#
loop_
_entity.id
_entity.type
_entity.pdbx_description
1 polymer ?
#
loop_
_entity_poly.entity_id
_entity_poly.type
_entity_poly.pdbx_seq_one_letter_code
_entity_poly.pdbx_strand_id
1 'polypeptide(L)'
;MSLVHMYLNKLHESKEIVCYEVVTADATGSLEWSKEAELTIFKNEKRYEFELLNAWKNENFIPPQLYLLPESDLDALLEGEYSEFRWGAWSSRINRWASFMMHNQEYPQVAPSKNWINRMAD
;
A
#
# COMPACT_ATOMS: atom_id res chain seq x y z
N MET A 1 -12.23 -8.42 12.02
CA MET A 1 -11.19 -7.81 11.16
C MET A 1 -11.77 -6.54 10.58
N SER A 2 -11.14 -5.37 10.80
CA SER A 2 -11.59 -4.14 10.14
C SER A 2 -11.39 -4.29 8.64
N LEU A 3 -12.44 -4.04 7.85
CA LEU A 3 -12.32 -3.97 6.40
C LEU A 3 -11.62 -2.66 6.07
N VAL A 4 -10.37 -2.75 5.63
CA VAL A 4 -9.63 -1.59 5.10
C VAL A 4 -10.31 -1.13 3.80
N HIS A 5 -10.87 0.08 3.78
CA HIS A 5 -11.56 0.66 2.62
C HIS A 5 -10.59 1.45 1.75
N MET A 6 -9.82 0.74 0.93
CA MET A 6 -8.76 1.29 0.08
C MET A 6 -8.93 0.90 -1.38
N TYR A 7 -8.49 1.77 -2.28
CA TYR A 7 -8.02 1.36 -3.60
C TYR A 7 -6.81 2.18 -4.04
N LEU A 8 -6.10 1.67 -5.05
CA LEU A 8 -5.07 2.41 -5.77
C LEU A 8 -5.65 2.85 -7.11
N ASN A 9 -5.47 4.11 -7.49
CA ASN A 9 -5.83 4.62 -8.81
C ASN A 9 -4.58 5.05 -9.57
N LYS A 10 -4.41 4.54 -10.79
CA LYS A 10 -3.21 4.76 -11.58
C LYS A 10 -3.19 6.19 -12.12
N LEU A 11 -2.16 6.95 -11.74
CA LEU A 11 -1.95 8.31 -12.21
C LEU A 11 -1.23 8.32 -13.54
N HIS A 12 -0.14 7.58 -13.63
CA HIS A 12 0.73 7.54 -14.81
C HIS A 12 1.45 6.20 -14.91
N GLU A 13 1.77 5.81 -16.14
CA GLU A 13 2.57 4.63 -16.45
C GLU A 13 3.57 4.94 -17.57
N SER A 14 4.82 4.58 -17.33
CA SER A 14 5.89 4.58 -18.32
C SER A 14 6.47 3.17 -18.52
N LYS A 15 7.54 3.04 -19.29
CA LYS A 15 8.28 1.76 -19.43
C LYS A 15 8.97 1.35 -18.13
N GLU A 16 9.35 2.31 -17.29
CA GLU A 16 10.20 2.07 -16.12
C GLU A 16 9.42 2.12 -14.81
N ILE A 17 8.41 3.00 -14.74
CA ILE A 17 7.66 3.26 -13.51
C ILE A 17 6.15 3.20 -13.74
N VAL A 18 5.42 2.96 -12.66
CA VAL A 18 3.99 3.24 -12.58
C VAL A 18 3.68 3.93 -11.26
N CYS A 19 2.91 5.01 -11.33
CA CYS A 19 2.53 5.81 -10.17
C CYS A 19 1.04 5.62 -9.89
N TYR A 20 0.72 5.41 -8.62
CA TYR A 20 -0.64 5.29 -8.11
C TYR A 20 -0.87 6.31 -7.02
N GLU A 21 -2.09 6.85 -6.95
CA GLU A 21 -2.60 7.44 -5.72
C GLU A 21 -3.26 6.37 -4.87
N VAL A 22 -3.08 6.48 -3.56
CA VAL A 22 -3.76 5.65 -2.55
C VAL A 22 -4.95 6.42 -2.04
N VAL A 23 -6.14 5.90 -2.30
CA VAL A 23 -7.41 6.53 -1.95
C VAL A 23 -8.10 5.71 -0.86
N THR A 24 -8.60 6.40 0.16
CA THR A 24 -9.22 5.80 1.33
C THR A 24 -10.38 6.64 1.85
N ALA A 25 -11.39 5.97 2.40
CA ALA A 25 -12.42 6.61 3.22
C ALA A 25 -12.10 6.56 4.73
N ASP A 26 -11.13 5.74 5.16
CA ASP A 26 -10.86 5.49 6.58
C ASP A 26 -10.09 6.64 7.25
N ALA A 27 -9.43 7.51 6.48
CA ALA A 27 -8.51 8.52 7.02
C ALA A 27 -9.20 9.70 7.72
N THR A 28 -10.40 10.09 7.29
CA THR A 28 -11.06 11.32 7.76
C THR A 28 -12.20 11.04 8.75
N GLY A 29 -12.48 9.77 9.06
CA GLY A 29 -13.66 9.37 9.81
C GLY A 29 -14.99 9.75 9.11
N SER A 30 -14.91 10.20 7.86
CA SER A 30 -16.04 10.54 6.99
C SER A 30 -16.29 9.41 5.98
N LEU A 31 -17.38 9.50 5.23
CA LEU A 31 -17.63 8.59 4.10
C LEU A 31 -16.99 9.08 2.79
N GLU A 32 -16.18 10.13 2.83
CA GLU A 32 -15.54 10.71 1.66
C GLU A 32 -14.22 10.02 1.36
N TRP A 33 -14.05 9.61 0.10
CA TRP A 33 -12.82 9.03 -0.40
C TRP A 33 -11.82 10.15 -0.69
N SER A 34 -10.68 10.11 -0.01
CA SER A 34 -9.60 11.09 -0.16
C SER A 34 -8.29 10.41 -0.55
N LYS A 35 -7.48 11.14 -1.33
CA LYS A 35 -6.10 10.76 -1.64
C LYS A 35 -5.25 11.00 -0.40
N GLU A 36 -4.59 9.96 0.11
CA GLU A 36 -3.76 10.08 1.32
C GLU A 36 -2.28 9.82 1.08
N ALA A 37 -1.94 9.09 0.02
CA ALA A 37 -0.56 8.75 -0.29
C ALA A 37 -0.35 8.52 -1.79
N GLU A 38 0.91 8.39 -2.18
CA GLU A 38 1.35 7.96 -3.50
C GLU A 38 2.21 6.69 -3.39
N LEU A 39 2.04 5.80 -4.36
CA LEU A 39 2.81 4.57 -4.53
C LEU A 39 3.46 4.60 -5.90
N THR A 40 4.79 4.57 -5.95
CA THR A 40 5.58 4.49 -7.18
C THR A 40 6.24 3.13 -7.27
N ILE A 41 5.91 2.34 -8.30
CA ILE A 41 6.52 1.03 -8.52
C ILE A 41 7.56 1.14 -9.64
N PHE A 42 8.78 0.67 -9.36
CA PHE A 42 9.88 0.59 -10.30
C PHE A 42 9.91 -0.81 -10.92
N LYS A 43 9.41 -0.92 -12.16
CA LYS A 43 9.06 -2.20 -12.80
C LYS A 43 10.25 -3.17 -12.91
N ASN A 44 11.42 -2.63 -13.28
CA ASN A 44 12.64 -3.42 -13.50
C ASN A 44 13.40 -3.72 -12.20
N GLU A 45 13.27 -2.85 -11.21
CA GLU A 45 14.02 -2.93 -9.96
C GLU A 45 13.31 -3.78 -8.90
N LYS A 46 12.06 -4.20 -9.16
CA LYS A 46 11.22 -4.95 -8.22
C LYS A 46 11.15 -4.30 -6.83
N ARG A 47 11.12 -2.96 -6.82
CA ARG A 47 10.93 -2.15 -5.61
C ARG A 47 9.82 -1.13 -5.84
N TYR A 48 9.33 -0.59 -4.74
CA TYR A 48 8.42 0.54 -4.76
C TYR A 48 8.81 1.58 -3.72
N GLU A 49 8.40 2.81 -3.97
CA GLU A 49 8.43 3.92 -3.04
C GLU A 49 7.00 4.27 -2.63
N PHE A 50 6.86 4.76 -1.41
CA PHE A 50 5.58 5.14 -0.84
C PHE A 50 5.74 6.45 -0.08
N GLU A 51 4.91 7.44 -0.42
CA GLU A 51 4.96 8.78 0.14
C GLU A 51 3.59 9.18 0.70
N LEU A 52 3.57 9.63 1.96
CA LEU A 52 2.37 10.16 2.61
C LEU A 52 2.16 11.63 2.22
N LEU A 53 0.95 11.99 1.81
CA LEU A 53 0.63 13.34 1.35
C LEU A 53 -0.18 14.15 2.38
N ASN A 54 -1.22 13.53 2.97
CA ASN A 54 -2.27 14.25 3.70
C ASN A 54 -2.41 13.79 5.16
N ALA A 55 -3.61 13.43 5.61
CA ALA A 55 -3.95 13.24 7.03
C ALA A 55 -3.03 12.23 7.72
N TRP A 56 -2.59 11.22 6.98
CA TRP A 56 -1.69 10.19 7.48
C TRP A 56 -0.28 10.66 7.80
N LYS A 57 0.18 11.82 7.30
CA LYS A 57 1.51 12.34 7.63
C LYS A 57 1.68 12.64 9.12
N ASN A 58 0.57 12.90 9.82
CA ASN A 58 0.54 13.13 11.26
C ASN A 58 0.04 11.92 12.06
N GLU A 59 -0.33 10.84 11.36
CA GLU A 59 -0.75 9.58 11.98
C GLU A 59 0.48 8.68 12.11
N ASN A 60 0.53 7.89 13.18
CA ASN A 60 1.57 6.88 13.37
C ASN A 60 1.39 5.73 12.35
N PHE A 61 1.68 6.00 11.08
CA PHE A 61 1.53 5.07 9.96
C PHE A 61 2.81 4.24 9.77
N ILE A 62 2.64 2.92 9.65
CA ILE A 62 3.77 2.00 9.46
C ILE A 62 4.18 2.03 7.98
N PRO A 63 5.43 2.35 7.61
CA PRO A 63 5.85 2.33 6.21
C PRO A 63 5.61 0.96 5.56
N PRO A 64 4.96 0.87 4.37
CA PRO A 64 4.61 -0.43 3.79
C PRO A 64 5.86 -1.25 3.42
N GLN A 65 6.98 -0.58 3.13
CA GLN A 65 8.26 -1.20 2.79
C GLN A 65 8.80 -2.10 3.92
N LEU A 66 8.41 -1.87 5.17
CA LEU A 66 8.80 -2.76 6.28
C LEU A 66 8.27 -4.18 6.09
N TYR A 67 7.13 -4.33 5.44
CA TYR A 67 6.55 -5.65 5.13
C TYR A 67 7.28 -6.39 4.01
N LEU A 68 8.38 -5.84 3.48
CA LEU A 68 9.31 -6.56 2.61
C LEU A 68 10.42 -7.27 3.41
N LEU A 69 10.57 -6.97 4.70
CA LEU A 69 11.59 -7.57 5.57
C LEU A 69 11.23 -9.02 5.92
N PRO A 70 12.23 -9.83 6.31
CA PRO A 70 11.99 -11.11 6.97
C PRO A 70 11.07 -10.94 8.20
N GLU A 71 10.21 -11.93 8.45
CA GLU A 71 9.21 -11.89 9.54
C GLU A 71 9.84 -11.55 10.90
N SER A 72 10.99 -12.14 11.24
CA SER A 72 11.69 -11.85 12.50
C SER A 72 12.12 -10.39 12.65
N ASP A 73 12.54 -9.76 11.55
CA ASP A 73 13.01 -8.37 11.56
C ASP A 73 11.82 -7.41 11.58
N LEU A 74 10.75 -7.76 10.87
CA LEU A 74 9.48 -7.03 10.92
C LEU A 74 8.90 -7.06 12.34
N ASP A 75 8.82 -8.23 12.98
CA ASP A 75 8.29 -8.37 14.33
C ASP A 75 9.10 -7.55 15.34
N ALA A 76 10.42 -7.60 15.27
CA ALA A 76 11.29 -6.80 16.14
C ALA A 76 11.06 -5.28 15.97
N LEU A 77 10.84 -4.81 14.74
CA LEU A 77 10.53 -3.40 14.48
C LEU A 77 9.12 -3.03 14.94
N LEU A 78 8.13 -3.90 14.75
CA LEU A 78 6.75 -3.69 15.18
C LEU A 78 6.63 -3.68 16.71
N GLU A 79 7.36 -4.53 17.42
CA GLU A 79 7.37 -4.56 18.90
C GLU A 79 8.23 -3.44 19.51
N GLY A 80 9.18 -2.90 18.76
CA GLY A 80 10.09 -1.84 19.19
C GLY A 80 9.67 -0.45 18.71
N GLU A 81 10.18 -0.06 17.53
CA GLU A 81 10.04 1.31 16.99
C GLU A 81 8.59 1.67 16.63
N TYR A 82 7.80 0.69 16.21
CA TYR A 82 6.45 0.89 15.70
C TYR A 82 5.35 0.38 16.67
N SER A 83 5.67 0.16 17.95
CA SER A 83 4.74 -0.45 18.92
C SER A 83 3.47 0.37 19.17
N GLU A 84 3.58 1.69 19.07
CA GLU A 84 2.48 2.66 19.24
C GLU A 84 1.81 3.03 17.90
N PHE A 85 2.30 2.46 16.79
CA PHE A 85 1.82 2.79 15.46
C PHE A 85 0.54 2.05 15.15
N ARG A 86 -0.37 2.76 14.48
CA ARG A 86 -1.65 2.23 14.04
C ARG A 86 -1.55 2.03 12.53
N TRP A 87 -2.56 1.43 11.90
CA TRP A 87 -2.61 1.27 10.43
C TRP A 87 -1.76 0.16 9.80
N GLY A 88 -1.20 -0.80 10.56
CA GLY A 88 -0.48 -1.95 9.98
C GLY A 88 -1.29 -2.76 8.94
N ALA A 89 -2.62 -2.82 9.08
CA ALA A 89 -3.50 -3.46 8.10
C ALA A 89 -3.48 -2.77 6.72
N TRP A 90 -3.32 -1.45 6.70
CA TRP A 90 -3.21 -0.65 5.49
C TRP A 90 -1.86 -0.87 4.80
N SER A 91 -0.78 -0.74 5.57
CA SER A 91 0.58 -0.94 5.12
C SER A 91 0.80 -2.35 4.55
N SER A 92 0.31 -3.37 5.27
CA SER A 92 0.34 -4.76 4.81
C SER A 92 -0.42 -4.94 3.48
N ARG A 93 -1.57 -4.28 3.33
CA ARG A 93 -2.38 -4.37 2.10
C ARG A 93 -1.74 -3.64 0.92
N ILE A 94 -1.15 -2.47 1.12
CA ILE A 94 -0.38 -1.75 0.09
C ILE A 94 0.79 -2.62 -0.36
N ASN A 95 1.56 -3.17 0.58
CA ASN A 95 2.68 -4.05 0.28
C ASN A 95 2.21 -5.26 -0.54
N ARG A 96 1.13 -5.92 -0.12
CA ARG A 96 0.57 -7.07 -0.84
C ARG A 96 0.23 -6.75 -2.29
N TRP A 97 -0.41 -5.60 -2.54
CA TRP A 97 -0.76 -5.19 -3.91
C TRP A 97 0.48 -4.79 -4.72
N ALA A 98 1.42 -4.06 -4.14
CA ALA A 98 2.68 -3.71 -4.79
C ALA A 98 3.48 -4.96 -5.18
N SER A 99 3.64 -5.91 -4.25
CA SER A 99 4.31 -7.19 -4.51
C SER A 99 3.61 -7.99 -5.59
N PHE A 100 2.27 -8.06 -5.58
CA PHE A 100 1.51 -8.75 -6.62
C PHE A 100 1.71 -8.11 -8.00
N MET A 101 1.67 -6.78 -8.08
CA MET A 101 1.94 -6.02 -9.31
C MET A 101 3.33 -6.31 -9.86
N MET A 102 4.34 -6.22 -9.01
CA MET A 102 5.74 -6.46 -9.40
C MET A 102 5.97 -7.93 -9.79
N HIS A 103 5.31 -8.88 -9.13
CA HIS A 103 5.45 -10.30 -9.43
C HIS A 103 4.81 -10.66 -10.78
N ASN A 104 3.58 -10.21 -11.01
CA ASN A 104 2.82 -10.55 -12.23
C ASN A 104 3.09 -9.59 -13.40
N GLN A 105 3.80 -8.48 -13.17
CA GLN A 105 4.01 -7.41 -14.14
C GLN A 105 2.68 -6.87 -14.71
N GLU A 106 1.64 -6.83 -13.87
CA GLU A 106 0.30 -6.34 -14.19
C GLU A 106 0.03 -5.03 -13.45
N TYR A 107 -0.29 -3.96 -14.18
CA TYR A 107 -0.46 -2.61 -13.62
C TYR A 107 -1.83 -2.00 -14.01
N PRO A 108 -2.93 -2.42 -13.35
CA PRO A 108 -4.30 -2.03 -13.71
C PRO A 108 -4.57 -0.55 -13.43
N GLN A 109 -5.61 -0.01 -14.05
CA GLN A 109 -6.06 1.36 -13.78
C GLN A 109 -6.53 1.55 -12.32
N VAL A 110 -7.18 0.53 -11.75
CA VAL A 110 -7.62 0.53 -10.35
C VAL A 110 -7.22 -0.81 -9.71
N ALA A 111 -6.61 -0.76 -8.52
CA ALA A 111 -6.26 -1.93 -7.74
C ALA A 111 -6.99 -1.95 -6.38
N PRO A 112 -7.47 -3.11 -5.90
CA PRO A 112 -7.37 -4.40 -6.56
C PRO A 112 -8.37 -4.50 -7.72
N SER A 113 -7.95 -5.10 -8.84
CA SER A 113 -8.87 -5.42 -9.92
C SER A 113 -9.73 -6.63 -9.54
N LYS A 114 -10.93 -6.78 -10.10
CA LYS A 114 -11.80 -7.96 -9.85
C LYS A 114 -11.06 -9.29 -10.08
N ASN A 115 -10.16 -9.34 -11.07
CA ASN A 115 -9.38 -10.52 -11.40
C ASN A 115 -8.27 -10.84 -10.38
N TRP A 116 -7.90 -9.91 -9.52
CA TRP A 116 -6.89 -10.12 -8.47
C TRP A 116 -7.50 -10.66 -7.19
N ILE A 117 -8.70 -10.21 -6.85
CA ILE A 117 -9.38 -10.60 -5.62
C ILE A 117 -9.50 -12.13 -5.55
N ASN A 118 -9.81 -12.78 -6.68
CA ASN A 118 -9.88 -14.25 -6.76
C ASN A 118 -8.49 -14.90 -6.62
N ARG A 119 -7.46 -14.35 -7.28
CA ARG A 119 -6.07 -14.89 -7.25
C ARG A 119 -5.33 -14.68 -5.93
N MET A 120 -5.80 -13.75 -5.10
CA MET A 120 -5.24 -13.49 -3.76
C MET A 120 -6.00 -14.25 -2.65
N ALA A 121 -7.11 -14.92 -2.96
CA ALA A 121 -7.86 -15.72 -1.99
C ALA A 121 -7.34 -17.17 -1.89
N ASP A 122 -6.60 -17.61 -2.91
CA ASP A 122 -5.90 -18.89 -3.00
C ASP A 122 -4.49 -18.80 -2.36
#